data_AF-A0A4Q7DG87-F1
#
_entry.id   AF-A0A4Q7DG87-F1
#
_cell.length_a   1.000
_cell.length_b   1.000
_cell.length_c   1.000
_cell.angle_alpha   90.00
_cell.angle_beta   90.00
_cell.angle_gamma   90.00
#
_symmetry.space_group_name_H-M   'P 1'
#
loop_
_entity.id
_entity.type
_entity.pdbx_description
1 polymer ?
#
loop_
_entity_poly.entity_id
_entity_poly.type
_entity_poly.pdbx_seq_one_letter_code
_entity_poly.pdbx_strand_id
1 'polypeptide(L)'
;MINKEIIVCVSLGSQNIRVGKLWFHVKGHKESASFEYDKKWLDHHERFALEPALKLTESGFHTDHASSLFGGFGDSAPDRWGRMLMRRFEAAKAKEQNRLPTTLFEIDYLLGVNDEARQGALRFSVAPNDNIFLSPKEKISIPPLVDLPVVKFIINFLAMVLNQGTH
;
A
#
# COMPACT_ATOMS: atom_id res chain seq x y z
N MET A 1 14.69 10.44 11.20
CA MET A 1 13.65 10.72 10.19
C MET A 1 13.87 9.72 9.08
N ILE A 2 12.92 8.81 8.85
CA ILE A 2 13.00 7.92 7.69
C ILE A 2 12.40 8.71 6.54
N ASN A 3 13.19 8.98 5.50
CA ASN A 3 12.71 9.56 4.25
C ASN A 3 12.83 8.47 3.19
N LYS A 4 11.71 7.83 2.86
CA LYS A 4 11.64 6.80 1.82
C LYS A 4 11.02 7.43 0.58
N GLU A 5 11.79 7.48 -0.50
CA GLU A 5 11.31 7.85 -1.83
C GLU A 5 10.62 6.65 -2.47
N ILE A 6 9.38 6.86 -2.87
CA ILE A 6 8.55 5.90 -3.58
C ILE A 6 8.27 6.47 -4.96
N ILE A 7 8.47 5.65 -5.97
CA ILE A 7 8.11 5.97 -7.34
C ILE A 7 6.65 5.59 -7.51
N VAL A 8 5.87 6.55 -7.99
CA VAL A 8 4.46 6.35 -8.31
C VAL A 8 4.34 6.16 -9.81
N CYS A 9 3.66 5.09 -10.22
CA CYS A 9 3.32 4.82 -11.60
C CYS A 9 1.81 4.67 -11.77
N VAL A 10 1.29 4.97 -12.95
CA VAL A 10 -0.07 4.63 -13.40
C VAL A 10 0.03 3.52 -14.44
N SER A 11 -0.80 2.49 -14.28
CA SER A 11 -1.01 1.44 -15.27
C SER A 11 -2.03 1.93 -16.32
N LEU A 12 -1.57 2.28 -17.52
CA LEU A 12 -2.41 2.60 -18.68
C LEU A 12 -2.28 1.49 -19.73
N GLY A 13 -3.34 0.70 -19.89
CA GLY A 13 -3.30 -0.50 -20.74
C GLY A 13 -2.27 -1.51 -20.23
N SER A 14 -1.29 -1.86 -21.06
CA SER A 14 -0.19 -2.78 -20.72
C SER A 14 1.08 -2.09 -20.23
N GLN A 15 1.06 -0.76 -20.06
CA GLN A 15 2.24 0.03 -19.70
C GLN A 15 2.09 0.63 -18.30
N ASN A 16 3.18 0.61 -17.53
CA ASN A 16 3.29 1.37 -16.30
C ASN A 16 4.10 2.64 -16.58
N ILE A 17 3.43 3.79 -16.50
CA ILE A 17 4.02 5.10 -16.76
C ILE A 17 4.33 5.76 -15.42
N ARG A 18 5.58 6.17 -15.23
CA ARG A 18 5.99 6.95 -14.05
C ARG A 18 5.25 8.29 -14.05
N VAL A 19 4.53 8.56 -12.96
CA VAL A 19 3.77 9.80 -12.80
C VAL A 19 4.38 10.76 -11.80
N GLY A 20 5.19 10.28 -10.88
CA GLY A 20 5.79 11.13 -9.87
C GLY A 20 6.54 10.39 -8.79
N LYS A 21 6.82 11.14 -7.73
CA LYS A 21 7.53 10.67 -6.54
C LYS A 21 6.70 11.00 -5.31
N LEU A 22 6.62 10.05 -4.39
CA LEU A 22 5.96 10.15 -3.10
C LEU A 22 7.01 9.95 -2.02
N TRP A 23 7.03 10.85 -1.04
CA TRP A 23 7.90 10.75 0.12
C TRP A 23 7.06 10.71 1.37
N PHE A 24 7.41 9.81 2.29
CA PHE A 24 6.83 9.76 3.62
C PHE A 24 7.81 10.30 4.65
N HIS A 25 7.28 11.06 5.60
CA HIS A 25 8.02 11.67 6.68
C HIS A 25 7.45 11.20 8.00
N VAL A 26 8.23 10.42 8.75
CA VAL A 26 7.83 9.92 10.07
C VAL A 26 8.64 10.62 11.17
N LYS A 27 7.93 11.27 12.10
CA LYS A 27 8.49 11.89 13.31
C LYS A 27 7.69 11.44 14.55
N GLY A 28 8.26 10.53 15.33
CA GLY A 28 7.59 9.92 16.47
C GLY A 28 6.42 9.04 16.00
N HIS A 29 5.20 9.41 16.39
CA HIS A 29 3.96 8.74 15.96
C HIS A 29 3.19 9.52 14.88
N LYS A 30 3.75 10.62 14.37
CA LYS A 30 3.14 11.40 13.28
C LYS A 30 3.81 11.04 11.97
N GLU A 31 2.99 10.80 10.96
CA GLU A 31 3.37 10.59 9.59
C GLU A 31 2.69 11.65 8.71
N SER A 32 3.43 12.16 7.73
CA SER A 32 2.93 13.02 6.67
C SER A 32 3.57 12.60 5.35
N ALA A 33 2.99 13.03 4.23
CA ALA A 33 3.52 12.73 2.92
C ALA A 33 3.72 13.98 2.06
N SER A 34 4.65 13.88 1.13
CA SER A 34 4.87 14.85 0.06
C SER A 34 4.78 14.15 -1.29
N PHE A 35 4.22 14.81 -2.29
CA PHE A 35 4.14 14.26 -3.64
C PHE A 35 4.61 15.30 -4.66
N GLU A 36 5.31 14.86 -5.70
CA GLU A 36 5.72 15.70 -6.81
C GLU A 36 5.50 14.94 -8.13
N TYR A 37 4.90 15.61 -9.11
CA TYR A 37 4.73 15.06 -10.43
C TYR A 37 6.06 14.96 -11.18
N ASP A 38 6.23 13.89 -11.95
CA ASP A 38 7.32 13.79 -12.90
C ASP A 38 7.06 14.73 -14.08
N LYS A 39 8.08 15.48 -14.51
CA LYS A 39 7.95 16.40 -15.64
C LYS A 39 7.45 15.69 -16.91
N LYS A 40 7.89 14.46 -17.15
CA LYS A 40 7.43 13.68 -18.31
C LYS A 40 5.93 13.38 -18.25
N TRP A 41 5.37 13.23 -17.05
CA TRP A 41 3.92 13.07 -16.88
C TRP A 41 3.18 14.39 -17.08
N LEU A 42 3.72 15.50 -16.57
CA LEU A 42 3.16 16.83 -16.81
C LEU A 42 3.13 17.18 -18.30
N ASP A 43 4.06 16.65 -19.11
CA ASP A 43 4.09 16.83 -20.56
C ASP A 43 3.37 15.71 -21.34
N HIS A 44 2.87 14.66 -20.66
CA HIS A 44 2.26 13.49 -21.31
C HIS A 44 0.88 13.82 -21.89
N HIS A 45 0.56 13.26 -23.07
CA HIS A 45 -0.72 13.50 -23.74
C HIS A 45 -1.94 12.93 -22.99
N GLU A 46 -1.77 11.80 -22.29
CA GLU A 46 -2.81 11.17 -21.44
C GLU A 46 -2.75 11.64 -19.98
N ARG A 47 -2.10 12.78 -19.69
CA ARG A 47 -1.94 13.25 -18.31
C ARG A 47 -3.27 13.56 -17.63
N PHE A 48 -3.34 13.26 -16.35
CA PHE A 48 -4.45 13.63 -15.48
C PHE A 48 -3.97 13.82 -14.04
N ALA A 49 -4.72 14.59 -13.27
CA ALA A 49 -4.49 14.77 -11.84
C ALA A 49 -4.90 13.49 -11.07
N LEU A 50 -4.02 12.97 -10.20
CA LEU A 50 -4.28 11.72 -9.47
C LEU A 50 -5.44 11.84 -8.48
N GLU A 51 -5.67 13.04 -7.95
CA GLU A 51 -6.86 13.40 -7.18
C GLU A 51 -7.13 14.90 -7.34
N PRO A 52 -8.33 15.41 -6.98
CA PRO A 52 -8.68 16.83 -7.17
C PRO A 52 -7.73 17.82 -6.48
N ALA A 53 -7.12 17.41 -5.35
CA ALA A 53 -6.17 18.23 -4.61
C ALA A 53 -4.77 18.28 -5.25
N LEU A 54 -4.38 17.24 -6.01
CA LEU A 54 -3.08 17.12 -6.67
C LEU A 54 -3.16 17.66 -8.11
N LYS A 55 -3.36 18.97 -8.24
CA LYS A 55 -3.43 19.66 -9.55
C LYS A 55 -2.15 19.41 -10.37
N LEU A 56 -2.26 19.35 -11.70
CA LEU A 56 -1.10 19.16 -12.59
C LEU A 56 -0.21 20.41 -12.61
N THR A 57 0.75 20.47 -11.69
CA THR A 57 1.74 21.55 -11.60
C THR A 57 3.13 20.97 -11.29
N GLU A 58 4.17 21.75 -11.57
CA GLU A 58 5.56 21.41 -11.18
C GLU A 58 5.82 21.61 -9.67
N SER A 59 4.83 22.08 -8.91
CA SER A 59 4.98 22.31 -7.47
C SER A 59 4.76 21.02 -6.69
N GLY A 60 5.55 20.83 -5.63
CA GLY A 60 5.32 19.77 -4.67
C GLY A 60 4.03 19.99 -3.86
N PHE A 61 3.40 18.88 -3.48
CA PHE A 61 2.24 18.82 -2.61
C PHE A 61 2.64 18.24 -1.26
N HIS A 62 1.95 18.66 -0.22
CA HIS A 62 2.12 18.14 1.15
C HIS A 62 0.76 17.80 1.72
N THR A 63 0.68 16.72 2.49
CA THR A 63 -0.53 16.41 3.23
C THR A 63 -0.80 17.47 4.30
N ASP A 64 -2.07 17.68 4.62
CA ASP A 64 -2.45 18.54 5.74
C ASP A 64 -2.07 17.89 7.08
N HIS A 65 -2.22 18.65 8.18
CA HIS A 65 -1.90 18.13 9.52
C HIS A 65 -2.83 17.00 9.99
N ALA A 66 -3.96 16.79 9.32
CA ALA A 66 -4.95 15.78 9.67
C ALA A 66 -4.73 14.44 8.94
N SER A 67 -3.96 14.44 7.84
CA SER A 67 -3.81 13.29 6.95
C SER A 67 -2.35 12.86 6.85
N SER A 68 -2.11 11.55 7.02
CA SER A 68 -0.79 10.95 6.84
C SER A 68 -0.47 10.59 5.38
N LEU A 69 -1.50 10.50 4.54
CA LEU A 69 -1.40 10.15 3.12
C LEU A 69 -2.51 10.88 2.34
N PHE A 70 -2.24 11.23 1.08
CA PHE A 70 -3.24 11.77 0.16
C PHE A 70 -4.33 10.73 -0.14
N GLY A 71 -5.57 11.18 -0.33
CA GLY A 71 -6.73 10.29 -0.47
C GLY A 71 -6.58 9.31 -1.63
N GLY A 72 -6.19 9.81 -2.81
CA GLY A 72 -6.00 8.98 -4.01
C GLY A 72 -4.94 7.88 -3.85
N PHE A 73 -3.91 8.09 -3.02
CA PHE A 73 -2.95 7.02 -2.68
C PHE A 73 -3.50 6.07 -1.60
N GLY A 74 -4.30 6.59 -0.66
CA GLY A 74 -4.96 5.80 0.38
C GLY A 74 -5.91 4.74 -0.17
N ASP A 75 -6.58 5.02 -1.29
CA ASP A 75 -7.45 4.06 -1.99
C ASP A 75 -6.69 2.84 -2.52
N SER A 76 -5.37 2.96 -2.69
CA SER A 76 -4.47 1.88 -3.11
C SER A 76 -3.86 1.09 -1.95
N ALA A 77 -4.11 1.54 -0.71
CA ALA A 77 -3.70 0.85 0.50
C ALA A 77 -4.68 -0.29 0.82
N PRO A 78 -4.30 -1.27 1.66
CA PRO A 78 -5.18 -2.37 2.00
C PRO A 78 -6.39 -1.88 2.80
N ASP A 79 -7.50 -2.57 2.64
CA ASP A 79 -8.71 -2.32 3.41
C ASP A 79 -8.50 -2.66 4.91
N ARG A 80 -9.57 -2.49 5.71
CA ARG A 80 -9.51 -2.74 7.16
C ARG A 80 -9.08 -4.17 7.49
N TRP A 81 -9.48 -5.15 6.67
CA TRP A 81 -9.14 -6.55 6.89
C TRP A 81 -7.69 -6.84 6.52
N GLY A 82 -7.21 -6.36 5.37
CA GLY A 82 -5.81 -6.45 4.96
C GLY A 82 -4.86 -5.81 5.98
N ARG A 83 -5.19 -4.60 6.47
CA ARG A 83 -4.43 -3.94 7.54
C ARG A 83 -4.40 -4.75 8.83
N MET A 84 -5.51 -5.40 9.19
CA MET A 84 -5.56 -6.29 10.36
C MET A 84 -4.66 -7.51 10.18
N LEU A 85 -4.66 -8.15 9.02
CA LEU A 85 -3.78 -9.28 8.71
C LEU A 85 -2.31 -8.89 8.80
N MET A 86 -1.93 -7.73 8.24
CA MET A 86 -0.55 -7.23 8.30
C MET A 86 -0.08 -6.99 9.74
N ARG A 87 -0.92 -6.38 10.60
CA ARG A 87 -0.60 -6.21 12.03
C ARG A 87 -0.42 -7.55 12.75
N ARG A 88 -1.27 -8.53 12.46
CA ARG A 88 -1.16 -9.88 13.05
C ARG A 88 0.12 -10.59 12.61
N PHE A 89 0.50 -10.46 11.35
CA PHE A 89 1.74 -11.01 10.83
C PHE A 89 2.97 -10.40 11.52
N GLU A 90 3.02 -9.07 11.65
CA GLU A 90 4.10 -8.38 12.37
C GLU A 90 4.17 -8.80 13.85
N ALA A 91 3.02 -8.94 14.53
CA ALA A 91 2.98 -9.41 15.91
C ALA A 91 3.50 -10.86 16.06
N ALA A 92 3.11 -11.75 15.15
CA ALA A 92 3.59 -13.14 15.15
C ALA A 92 5.11 -13.20 14.92
N LYS A 93 5.61 -12.47 13.91
CA LYS A 93 7.04 -12.37 13.60
C LYS A 93 7.85 -11.79 14.77
N ALA A 94 7.33 -10.76 15.42
CA ALA A 94 7.98 -10.15 16.58
C ALA A 94 8.10 -11.15 17.75
N LYS A 95 7.06 -11.95 17.99
CA LYS A 95 7.06 -13.01 18.99
C LYS A 95 8.11 -14.09 18.69
N GLU A 96 8.17 -14.57 17.45
CA GLU A 96 9.20 -15.54 17.01
C GLU A 96 10.62 -15.00 17.21
N GLN A 97 10.81 -13.69 17.01
CA GLN A 97 12.08 -13.00 17.14
C GLN A 97 12.38 -12.48 18.56
N ASN A 98 11.54 -12.79 19.55
CA ASN A 98 11.64 -12.28 20.93
C ASN A 98 11.83 -10.75 21.01
N ARG A 99 11.11 -10.01 20.16
CA ARG A 99 11.11 -8.55 20.13
C ARG A 99 9.70 -7.99 20.27
N LEU A 100 9.60 -6.70 20.56
CA LEU A 100 8.31 -5.99 20.51
C LEU A 100 7.87 -5.80 19.04
N PRO A 101 6.56 -5.89 18.74
CA PRO A 101 6.02 -5.57 17.42
C PRO A 101 6.34 -4.12 17.05
N THR A 102 6.71 -3.89 15.79
CA THR A 102 6.89 -2.54 15.26
C THR A 102 5.54 -1.95 14.87
N THR A 103 5.33 -0.67 15.16
CA THR A 103 4.17 0.08 14.68
C THR A 103 4.25 0.23 13.17
N LEU A 104 3.21 -0.23 12.46
CA LEU A 104 3.07 -0.04 11.01
C LEU A 104 2.47 1.34 10.71
N PHE A 105 3.13 2.08 9.82
CA PHE A 105 2.70 3.37 9.30
C PHE A 105 1.99 3.23 7.93
N GLU A 106 1.40 4.29 7.39
CA GLU A 106 0.72 4.27 6.08
C GLU A 106 1.64 3.82 4.97
N ILE A 107 2.92 4.22 5.00
CA ILE A 107 3.91 3.69 4.06
C ILE A 107 4.03 2.16 4.12
N ASP A 108 4.02 1.57 5.31
CA ASP A 108 4.17 0.11 5.46
C ASP A 108 2.94 -0.61 4.93
N TYR A 109 1.75 -0.03 5.13
CA TYR A 109 0.51 -0.56 4.57
C TYR A 109 0.49 -0.44 3.04
N LEU A 110 0.84 0.74 2.50
CA LEU A 110 0.84 0.99 1.05
C LEU A 110 1.80 0.03 0.33
N LEU A 111 3.01 -0.13 0.86
CA LEU A 111 4.07 -0.95 0.25
C LEU A 111 3.96 -2.45 0.58
N GLY A 112 3.12 -2.83 1.54
CA GLY A 112 2.90 -4.24 1.90
C GLY A 112 1.82 -4.95 1.09
N VAL A 113 1.09 -4.22 0.23
CA VAL A 113 0.13 -4.79 -0.72
C VAL A 113 0.87 -5.23 -1.97
N ASN A 114 0.64 -6.48 -2.41
CA ASN A 114 1.11 -6.94 -3.70
C ASN A 114 0.50 -6.08 -4.82
N ASP A 115 1.33 -5.50 -5.68
CA ASP A 115 0.90 -4.72 -6.82
C ASP A 115 -0.03 -5.51 -7.78
N GLU A 116 0.06 -6.84 -7.84
CA GLU A 116 -0.88 -7.70 -8.60
C GLU A 116 -2.28 -7.79 -7.96
N ALA A 117 -2.36 -7.68 -6.63
CA ALA A 117 -3.62 -7.73 -5.89
C ALA A 117 -4.20 -6.34 -5.59
N ARG A 118 -3.46 -5.27 -5.94
CA ARG A 118 -3.87 -3.88 -5.69
C ARG A 118 -4.99 -3.48 -6.65
N GLN A 119 -6.09 -3.02 -6.07
CA GLN A 119 -7.19 -2.42 -6.83
C GLN A 119 -6.80 -1.01 -7.33
N GLY A 120 -7.26 -0.66 -8.52
CA GLY A 120 -6.98 0.64 -9.15
C GLY A 120 -5.73 0.64 -10.05
N ALA A 121 -5.42 1.82 -10.62
CA ALA A 121 -4.37 1.98 -11.63
C ALA A 121 -3.00 2.36 -11.05
N LEU A 122 -2.91 2.71 -9.76
CA LEU A 122 -1.65 3.14 -9.15
C LEU A 122 -0.75 1.96 -8.81
N ARG A 123 0.54 2.12 -9.08
CA ARG A 123 1.61 1.16 -8.79
C ARG A 123 2.74 1.88 -8.06
N PHE A 124 3.41 1.18 -7.15
CA PHE A 124 4.45 1.76 -6.32
C PHE A 124 5.72 0.90 -6.37
N SER A 125 6.86 1.56 -6.58
CA SER A 125 8.18 0.93 -6.49
C SER A 125 9.11 1.77 -5.63
N VAL A 126 10.20 1.16 -5.15
CA VAL A 126 11.21 1.84 -4.33
C VAL A 126 12.48 1.99 -5.16
N ALA A 127 13.03 3.20 -5.17
CA ALA A 127 14.29 3.48 -5.87
C ALA A 127 15.44 2.62 -5.32
N PRO A 128 16.41 2.21 -6.16
CA PRO A 128 16.59 2.57 -7.56
C PRO A 128 15.90 1.60 -8.55
N ASN A 129 15.04 0.70 -8.06
CA ASN A 129 14.47 -0.37 -8.87
C ASN A 129 13.10 0.03 -9.42
N ASP A 130 13.11 0.96 -10.38
CA ASP A 130 11.93 1.54 -11.03
C ASP A 130 11.01 0.49 -11.68
N ASN A 131 11.54 -0.69 -12.02
CA ASN A 131 10.84 -1.81 -12.67
C ASN A 131 10.49 -2.98 -11.74
N ILE A 132 10.86 -2.91 -10.46
CA ILE A 132 10.48 -3.91 -9.46
C ILE A 132 9.33 -3.32 -8.65
N PHE A 133 8.11 -3.55 -9.13
CA PHE A 133 6.91 -3.37 -8.33
C PHE A 133 7.05 -4.21 -7.07
N LEU A 134 6.71 -3.64 -5.92
CA LEU A 134 7.01 -4.24 -4.62
C LEU A 134 6.14 -5.47 -4.33
N SER A 135 6.52 -6.61 -4.88
CA SER A 135 6.52 -7.93 -4.26
C SER A 135 7.05 -8.94 -5.28
N PRO A 136 8.34 -9.30 -5.26
CA PRO A 136 8.80 -10.51 -5.93
C PRO A 136 8.08 -11.72 -5.32
N LYS A 137 7.74 -12.70 -6.17
CA LYS A 137 7.04 -13.98 -5.92
C LYS A 137 7.39 -14.78 -4.64
N GLU A 138 8.40 -14.39 -3.86
CA GLU A 138 9.04 -15.22 -2.83
C GLU A 138 8.92 -14.69 -1.41
N LYS A 139 8.34 -13.51 -1.18
CA LYS A 139 8.02 -13.04 0.19
C LYS A 139 6.52 -12.90 0.31
N ILE A 140 5.95 -13.68 1.24
CA ILE A 140 4.54 -13.73 1.65
C ILE A 140 3.95 -12.31 1.63
N SER A 141 3.43 -11.97 0.46
CA SER A 141 2.73 -10.75 0.14
C SER A 141 1.34 -11.25 -0.08
N ILE A 142 0.42 -10.81 0.79
CA ILE A 142 -0.99 -11.18 0.85
C ILE A 142 -1.26 -12.50 0.11
N PRO A 143 -1.20 -13.64 0.82
CA PRO A 143 -1.10 -14.95 0.20
C PRO A 143 -2.08 -15.10 -0.97
N PRO A 144 -1.60 -15.64 -2.12
CA PRO A 144 -2.38 -15.69 -3.35
C PRO A 144 -3.74 -16.29 -3.03
N LEU A 145 -4.80 -15.64 -3.54
CA LEU A 145 -6.22 -15.94 -3.30
C LEU A 145 -6.64 -17.39 -3.62
N VAL A 146 -5.71 -18.25 -4.04
CA VAL A 146 -5.97 -19.61 -4.52
C VAL A 146 -5.45 -20.68 -3.56
N ASP A 147 -4.71 -20.36 -2.49
CA ASP A 147 -4.35 -21.40 -1.51
C ASP A 147 -4.15 -20.87 -0.08
N LEU A 148 -5.22 -20.26 0.45
CA LEU A 148 -5.20 -19.61 1.75
C LEU A 148 -5.91 -20.46 2.83
N PRO A 149 -5.23 -20.79 3.95
CA PRO A 149 -5.88 -21.29 5.17
C PRO A 149 -6.99 -20.37 5.68
N VAL A 150 -7.06 -19.13 5.21
CA VAL A 150 -8.14 -18.17 5.49
C VAL A 150 -9.47 -18.58 4.87
N VAL A 151 -9.48 -19.19 3.67
CA VAL A 151 -10.70 -19.80 3.11
C VAL A 151 -11.10 -21.00 3.98
N LYS A 152 -10.13 -21.83 4.38
CA LYS A 152 -10.37 -22.88 5.39
C LYS A 152 -10.80 -22.34 6.75
N PHE A 153 -10.34 -21.17 7.17
CA PHE A 153 -10.68 -20.53 8.44
C PHE A 153 -12.07 -19.94 8.39
N ILE A 154 -12.48 -19.33 7.28
CA ILE A 154 -13.84 -18.84 7.05
C ILE A 154 -14.79 -20.03 6.91
N ILE A 155 -14.41 -21.11 6.22
CA ILE A 155 -15.19 -22.36 6.15
C ILE A 155 -15.30 -23.01 7.54
N ASN A 156 -14.22 -23.11 8.31
CA ASN A 156 -14.25 -23.70 9.65
C ASN A 156 -14.97 -22.81 10.67
N PHE A 157 -14.86 -21.49 10.56
CA PHE A 157 -15.57 -20.53 11.41
C PHE A 157 -17.07 -20.55 11.11
N LEU A 158 -17.47 -20.62 9.83
CA LEU A 158 -18.86 -20.81 9.44
C LEU A 158 -19.39 -22.19 9.86
N ALA A 159 -18.61 -23.26 9.72
CA ALA A 159 -18.99 -24.60 10.19
C ALA A 159 -19.16 -24.66 11.72
N MET A 160 -18.31 -23.95 12.49
CA MET A 160 -18.41 -23.86 13.95
C MET A 160 -19.62 -23.05 14.43
N VAL A 161 -20.02 -22.01 13.68
CA VAL A 161 -21.21 -21.20 13.97
C VAL A 161 -22.51 -21.92 13.58
N LEU A 162 -22.50 -22.73 12.52
CA LEU A 162 -23.68 -23.49 12.06
C LEU A 162 -23.96 -24.77 12.87
N ASN A 163 -22.95 -25.34 13.56
CA ASN A 163 -23.11 -26.57 14.35
C ASN A 163 -23.51 -26.35 15.82
N GLN A 164 -23.72 -25.10 16.24
CA GLN A 164 -24.22 -24.72 17.59
C GLN A 164 -25.74 -24.40 17.57
N GLY A 165 -26.44 -24.82 16.52
CA GLY A 165 -27.84 -24.45 16.23
C GLY A 165 -28.85 -25.59 16.22
N THR A 166 -28.51 -26.81 16.59
CA THR A 166 -29.49 -27.91 16.76
C THR A 166 -29.11 -28.84 17.90
N HIS A 167 -29.93 -28.75 18.96
CA HIS A 167 -30.05 -29.61 20.15
C HIS A 167 -29.01 -29.47 21.26
#